data_AF-A0A969TRV3-F1
#
_entry.id   AF-A0A969TRV3-F1
#
_cell.length_a   1.000
_cell.length_b   1.000
_cell.length_c   1.000
_cell.angle_alpha   90.00
_cell.angle_beta   90.00
_cell.angle_gamma   90.00
#
_symmetry.space_group_name_H-M   'P 1'
#
loop_
_entity.id
_entity.type
_entity.pdbx_description
1 polymer ?
#
loop_
_entity_poly.entity_id
_entity_poly.type
_entity_poly.pdbx_seq_one_letter_code
_entity_poly.pdbx_strand_id
1 'polypeptide(L)'
;MLQLTFSVGTNNLQISDEFFMEGNPFAFKISYPHQVAIQSKVTNADYHHKYSELRKKICLEENLKWQLRQTEIKFRGLNIDTLAQTVKSLTKIVVGKIKTFIQSHQKKTLHTYPGFERIAKQPYAAKVHQPHIDSWYGAPLGGTTLWWAIEGATEDNGVVLYPDFFGQAIDFRDIAASSSYLPFGITVTKPHKISVPDGSILLFNYDMLHSSHLNISDYTRIAIISQIYLKLEFNSDALHERGSGFYSSKDIAKGDLENLIKVSMREHFDELHKGKQKPHVEKRISVKVNSDLSAKTPIALCNSDTLGIGEKMLINLRNESVIAIRNANGLRVVSAICPHMGINLIDGFHDEQHIYCPGHGVAYCLIDGSSKCDLLKLEVYHAYDRNGVIFLEKVTSEV
;
A
#
# COMPACT_ATOMS: atom_id res chain seq x y z
N MET A 1 11.00 -7.25 -26.75
CA MET A 1 9.88 -6.29 -26.91
C MET A 1 8.62 -7.08 -26.58
N LEU A 2 8.07 -6.94 -25.37
CA LEU A 2 6.85 -7.64 -24.97
C LEU A 2 5.68 -6.90 -25.62
N GLN A 3 5.10 -7.46 -26.68
CA GLN A 3 3.88 -6.94 -27.28
C GLN A 3 2.71 -7.44 -26.44
N LEU A 4 2.36 -6.69 -25.40
CA LEU A 4 1.15 -6.94 -24.60
C LEU A 4 -0.05 -6.58 -25.47
N THR A 5 -0.67 -7.59 -26.07
CA THR A 5 -1.94 -7.45 -26.78
C THR A 5 -3.04 -7.59 -25.73
N PHE A 6 -3.71 -6.50 -25.40
CA PHE A 6 -4.82 -6.50 -24.45
C PHE A 6 -6.04 -7.14 -25.10
N SER A 7 -6.30 -8.40 -24.80
CA SER A 7 -7.65 -8.96 -24.88
C SER A 7 -8.25 -8.84 -23.49
N VAL A 8 -8.93 -7.72 -23.22
CA VAL A 8 -9.86 -7.68 -22.09
C VAL A 8 -10.90 -8.78 -22.33
N GLY A 9 -11.35 -9.46 -21.27
CA GLY A 9 -12.11 -10.72 -21.33
C GLY A 9 -13.22 -10.77 -22.39
N THR A 10 -13.71 -11.98 -22.68
CA THR A 10 -14.67 -12.28 -23.76
C THR A 10 -15.94 -11.40 -23.84
N ASN A 11 -16.19 -10.58 -22.83
CA ASN A 11 -17.14 -9.47 -22.86
C ASN A 11 -16.37 -8.14 -22.89
N ASN A 12 -16.46 -7.39 -24.00
CA ASN A 12 -16.00 -6.01 -24.08
C ASN A 12 -16.47 -5.25 -22.83
N LEU A 13 -15.55 -4.63 -22.08
CA LEU A 13 -15.92 -3.62 -21.08
C LEU A 13 -16.68 -2.53 -21.85
N GLN A 14 -18.01 -2.50 -21.74
CA GLN A 14 -18.87 -1.52 -22.40
C GLN A 14 -18.73 -0.17 -21.69
N ILE A 15 -17.53 0.41 -21.72
CA ILE A 15 -17.29 1.78 -21.28
C ILE A 15 -17.68 2.65 -22.48
N SER A 16 -18.90 3.19 -22.44
CA SER A 16 -19.44 4.04 -23.52
C SER A 16 -18.76 5.40 -23.61
N ASP A 17 -18.13 5.82 -22.52
CA ASP A 17 -17.56 7.14 -22.35
C ASP A 17 -16.04 7.14 -22.54
N GLU A 18 -15.48 8.31 -22.83
CA GLU A 18 -14.04 8.50 -22.86
C GLU A 18 -13.44 8.25 -21.45
N PHE A 19 -12.29 7.58 -21.41
CA PHE A 19 -11.55 7.36 -20.17
C PHE A 19 -10.12 7.81 -20.33
N PHE A 20 -9.43 7.98 -19.21
CA PHE A 20 -8.06 8.44 -19.11
C PHE A 20 -7.18 7.38 -18.46
N MET A 21 -5.93 7.30 -18.87
CA MET A 21 -4.89 6.46 -18.26
C MET A 21 -3.66 7.30 -17.95
N GLU A 22 -2.94 7.02 -16.86
CA GLU A 22 -1.69 7.72 -16.57
C GLU A 22 -0.66 7.52 -17.69
N GLY A 23 0.20 8.52 -17.91
CA GLY A 23 1.28 8.44 -18.91
C GLY A 23 2.26 7.26 -18.71
N ASN A 24 2.34 6.72 -17.49
CA ASN A 24 3.00 5.46 -17.18
C ASN A 24 1.97 4.48 -16.59
N PRO A 25 1.14 3.87 -17.45
CA PRO A 25 -0.10 3.25 -17.00
C PRO A 25 0.09 1.88 -16.33
N PHE A 26 1.28 1.29 -16.38
CA PHE A 26 1.51 -0.07 -15.90
C PHE A 26 2.54 -0.11 -14.77
N ALA A 27 2.13 -0.65 -13.63
CA ALA A 27 3.02 -1.03 -12.54
C ALA A 27 3.12 -2.55 -12.46
N PHE A 28 4.32 -3.08 -12.71
CA PHE A 28 4.62 -4.49 -12.52
C PHE A 28 4.93 -4.77 -11.05
N LYS A 29 4.29 -5.79 -10.49
CA LYS A 29 4.47 -6.24 -9.11
C LYS A 29 4.90 -7.70 -9.11
N ILE A 30 6.08 -7.97 -8.57
CA ILE A 30 6.57 -9.31 -8.30
C ILE A 30 6.67 -9.45 -6.79
N SER A 31 6.01 -10.46 -6.24
CA SER A 31 5.99 -10.73 -4.80
C SER A 31 6.44 -12.16 -4.57
N TYR A 32 7.61 -12.34 -3.98
CA TYR A 32 8.13 -13.66 -3.63
C TYR A 32 7.49 -14.19 -2.35
N PRO A 33 7.41 -15.52 -2.14
CA PRO A 33 7.07 -16.11 -0.86
C PRO A 33 7.86 -15.45 0.27
N HIS A 34 7.23 -15.16 1.41
CA HIS A 34 7.85 -14.39 2.49
C HIS A 34 9.16 -15.01 2.95
N GLN A 35 9.19 -16.34 3.09
CA GLN A 35 10.38 -17.11 3.44
C GLN A 35 11.57 -16.90 2.49
N VAL A 36 11.30 -16.70 1.20
CA VAL A 36 12.32 -16.39 0.18
C VAL A 36 12.66 -14.89 0.24
N ALA A 37 11.64 -14.04 0.33
CA ALA A 37 11.78 -12.59 0.31
C ALA A 37 12.69 -12.08 1.43
N ILE A 38 12.57 -12.62 2.65
CA ILE A 38 13.38 -12.19 3.80
C ILE A 38 14.86 -12.58 3.69
N GLN A 39 15.21 -13.51 2.80
CA GLN A 39 16.61 -13.92 2.56
C GLN A 39 17.33 -12.95 1.59
N SER A 40 16.59 -12.05 0.94
CA SER A 40 17.17 -11.08 0.03
C SER A 40 18.09 -10.11 0.77
N LYS A 41 19.29 -9.92 0.25
CA LYS A 41 20.27 -8.95 0.76
C LYS A 41 20.05 -7.54 0.21
N VAL A 42 19.11 -7.37 -0.72
CA VAL A 42 18.80 -6.06 -1.31
C VAL A 42 17.82 -5.36 -0.37
N THR A 43 18.29 -4.35 0.33
CA THR A 43 17.43 -3.53 1.19
C THR A 43 16.56 -2.60 0.33
N ASN A 44 15.49 -2.07 0.92
CA ASN A 44 14.69 -1.03 0.25
C ASN A 44 15.51 0.23 -0.06
N ALA A 45 16.51 0.56 0.78
CA ALA A 45 17.44 1.66 0.52
C ALA A 45 18.32 1.39 -0.72
N ASP A 46 18.87 0.18 -0.86
CA ASP A 46 19.66 -0.21 -2.03
C ASP A 46 18.84 -0.12 -3.31
N TYR A 47 17.59 -0.60 -3.26
CA TYR A 47 16.68 -0.52 -4.40
C TYR A 47 16.40 0.94 -4.78
N HIS A 48 16.01 1.79 -3.83
CA HIS A 48 15.69 3.19 -4.13
C HIS A 48 16.89 3.97 -4.64
N HIS A 49 18.09 3.68 -4.13
CA HIS A 49 19.32 4.26 -4.64
C HIS A 49 19.53 3.88 -6.13
N LYS A 50 19.53 2.57 -6.44
CA LYS A 50 19.67 2.07 -7.82
C LYS A 50 18.56 2.55 -8.75
N TYR A 51 17.32 2.54 -8.28
CA TYR A 51 16.16 3.01 -9.04
C TYR A 51 16.24 4.50 -9.32
N SER A 52 16.66 5.31 -8.35
CA SER A 52 16.88 6.76 -8.55
C SER A 52 17.95 7.03 -9.60
N GLU A 53 19.07 6.31 -9.55
CA GLU A 53 20.13 6.40 -10.56
C GLU A 53 19.63 6.00 -11.97
N LEU A 54 18.91 4.89 -12.08
CA LEU A 54 18.32 4.45 -13.34
C LEU A 54 17.29 5.46 -13.88
N ARG A 55 16.41 5.97 -13.00
CA ARG A 55 15.40 6.97 -13.38
C ARG A 55 16.04 8.27 -13.84
N LYS A 56 17.11 8.74 -13.18
CA LYS A 56 17.88 9.90 -13.62
C LYS A 56 18.45 9.68 -15.01
N LYS A 57 19.04 8.50 -15.27
CA LYS A 57 19.58 8.13 -16.58
C LYS A 57 18.50 8.14 -17.66
N ILE A 58 17.38 7.45 -17.44
CA ILE A 58 16.26 7.40 -18.39
C ILE A 58 15.67 8.80 -18.61
N CYS A 59 15.45 9.58 -17.55
CA CYS A 59 14.91 10.92 -17.66
C CYS A 59 15.84 11.85 -18.46
N LEU A 60 17.16 11.74 -18.27
CA LEU A 60 18.14 12.48 -19.05
C LEU A 60 18.09 12.09 -20.53
N GLU A 61 18.03 10.79 -20.81
CA GLU A 61 17.92 10.26 -22.18
C GLU A 61 16.63 10.69 -22.88
N GLU A 62 15.48 10.59 -22.22
CA GLU A 62 14.18 11.00 -22.77
C GLU A 62 14.05 12.52 -22.93
N ASN A 63 14.54 13.30 -21.97
CA ASN A 63 14.59 14.77 -22.12
C ASN A 63 15.48 15.17 -23.29
N LEU A 64 16.62 14.49 -23.50
CA LEU A 64 17.49 14.75 -24.64
C LEU A 64 16.81 14.39 -25.96
N LYS A 65 16.16 13.22 -26.05
CA LYS A 65 15.37 12.84 -27.24
C LYS A 65 14.24 13.82 -27.51
N TRP A 66 13.54 14.29 -26.49
CA TRP A 66 12.49 15.28 -26.64
C TRP A 66 13.04 16.63 -27.13
N GLN A 67 14.13 17.13 -26.54
CA GLN A 67 14.78 18.35 -27.01
C GLN A 67 15.27 18.23 -28.46
N LEU A 68 15.86 17.09 -28.83
CA LEU A 68 16.29 16.82 -30.21
C LEU A 68 15.11 16.82 -31.18
N ARG A 69 13.96 16.24 -30.80
CA ARG A 69 12.73 16.27 -31.61
C ARG A 69 12.15 17.68 -31.77
N GLN A 70 12.07 18.46 -30.70
CA GLN A 70 11.63 19.86 -30.77
C GLN A 70 12.57 20.71 -31.64
N THR A 71 13.86 20.41 -31.55
CA THR A 71 14.92 21.02 -32.36
C THR A 71 14.72 20.65 -33.84
N GLU A 72 14.50 19.37 -34.16
CA GLU A 72 14.21 18.91 -35.52
C GLU A 72 12.95 19.57 -36.11
N ILE A 73 11.85 19.62 -35.35
CA ILE A 73 10.60 20.28 -35.77
C ILE A 73 10.85 21.76 -36.06
N LYS A 74 11.58 22.45 -35.18
CA LYS A 74 11.94 23.87 -35.36
C LYS A 74 12.84 24.10 -36.58
N PHE A 75 13.61 23.11 -36.98
CA PHE A 75 14.57 23.18 -38.09
C PHE A 75 14.06 22.64 -39.42
N ARG A 76 12.93 21.94 -39.45
CA ARG A 76 12.28 21.56 -40.71
C ARG A 76 11.89 22.82 -41.49
N GLY A 77 12.51 23.00 -42.66
CA GLY A 77 12.24 24.12 -43.58
C GLY A 77 13.16 25.33 -43.48
N LEU A 78 14.19 25.31 -42.62
CA LEU A 78 15.20 26.38 -42.55
C LEU A 78 16.33 26.19 -43.58
N ASN A 79 16.80 27.29 -44.19
CA ASN A 79 17.97 27.26 -45.08
C ASN A 79 19.26 26.94 -44.30
N ILE A 80 20.28 26.42 -45.01
CA ILE A 80 21.52 25.89 -44.43
C ILE A 80 22.33 26.93 -43.62
N ASP A 81 22.31 28.20 -44.03
CA ASP A 81 23.03 29.29 -43.37
C ASP A 81 22.36 29.69 -42.05
N THR A 82 21.02 29.65 -42.03
CA THR A 82 20.20 29.93 -40.84
C THR A 82 20.31 28.79 -39.82
N LEU A 83 20.45 27.56 -40.31
CA LEU A 83 20.68 26.36 -39.50
C LEU A 83 22.00 26.45 -38.72
N ALA A 84 23.08 26.84 -39.39
CA ALA A 84 24.42 26.90 -38.80
C ALA A 84 24.55 27.90 -37.64
N GLN A 85 23.94 29.08 -37.77
CA GLN A 85 23.93 30.08 -36.69
C GLN A 85 23.08 29.64 -35.49
N THR A 86 21.91 29.05 -35.76
CA THR A 86 20.97 28.65 -34.70
C THR A 86 21.51 27.47 -33.89
N VAL A 87 22.14 26.48 -34.55
CA VAL A 87 22.79 25.34 -33.89
C VAL A 87 23.88 25.83 -32.92
N LYS A 88 24.75 26.75 -33.33
CA LYS A 88 25.82 27.31 -32.47
C LYS A 88 25.28 27.97 -31.19
N SER A 89 24.13 28.64 -31.28
CA SER A 89 23.48 29.28 -30.12
C SER A 89 22.85 28.26 -29.16
N LEU A 90 22.21 27.22 -29.70
CA LEU A 90 21.51 26.20 -28.91
C LEU A 90 22.47 25.30 -28.14
N THR A 91 23.60 24.91 -28.74
CA THR A 91 24.60 24.06 -28.06
C THR A 91 25.11 24.74 -26.78
N LYS A 92 25.28 26.07 -26.79
CA LYS A 92 25.74 26.84 -25.63
C LYS A 92 24.69 26.91 -24.51
N ILE A 93 23.41 27.02 -24.88
CA ILE A 93 22.28 27.06 -23.92
C ILE A 93 22.04 25.69 -23.28
N VAL A 94 22.08 24.62 -24.08
CA VAL A 94 21.85 23.24 -23.61
C VAL A 94 22.95 22.81 -22.62
N VAL A 95 24.22 23.07 -22.93
CA VAL A 95 25.34 22.77 -22.02
C VAL A 95 25.24 23.55 -20.71
N GLY A 96 24.82 24.82 -20.76
CA GLY A 96 24.59 25.64 -19.56
C GLY A 96 23.48 25.08 -18.66
N LYS A 97 22.32 24.75 -19.23
CA LYS A 97 21.16 24.23 -18.47
C LYS A 97 21.42 22.85 -17.87
N ILE A 98 22.14 21.97 -18.56
CA ILE A 98 22.54 20.66 -18.03
C ILE A 98 23.41 20.83 -16.78
N LYS A 99 24.35 21.79 -16.79
CA LYS A 99 25.24 22.05 -15.65
C LYS A 99 24.48 22.56 -14.42
N THR A 100 23.52 23.48 -14.62
CA THR A 100 22.67 24.01 -13.53
C THR A 100 21.70 22.95 -12.99
N PHE A 101 21.14 22.10 -13.85
CA PHE A 101 20.26 21.01 -13.45
C PHE A 101 20.99 19.99 -12.56
N ILE A 102 22.18 19.55 -12.96
CA ILE A 102 23.03 18.63 -12.18
C ILE A 102 23.37 19.23 -10.80
N GLN A 103 23.67 20.53 -10.72
CA GLN A 103 24.05 21.21 -9.47
C GLN A 103 22.85 21.41 -8.51
N SER A 104 21.64 21.67 -9.01
CA SER A 104 20.45 21.88 -8.17
C SER A 104 19.92 20.59 -7.54
N HIS A 105 20.12 19.44 -8.19
CA HIS A 105 19.53 18.16 -7.80
C HIS A 105 20.37 17.33 -6.82
N GLN A 106 21.60 17.75 -6.50
CA GLN A 106 22.43 17.09 -5.49
C GLN A 106 22.03 17.43 -4.04
N LYS A 107 21.06 18.34 -3.82
CA LYS A 107 20.77 18.90 -2.48
C LYS A 107 19.47 18.48 -1.80
N LYS A 108 18.71 17.52 -2.34
CA LYS A 108 17.52 16.98 -1.64
C LYS A 108 17.85 15.65 -0.96
N THR A 109 18.28 15.77 0.29
CA THR A 109 18.36 14.68 1.26
C THR A 109 16.99 14.01 1.40
N LEU A 110 16.95 12.69 1.23
CA LEU A 110 15.80 11.86 1.56
C LEU A 110 15.53 11.99 3.06
N HIS A 111 14.47 12.69 3.44
CA HIS A 111 13.88 12.54 4.76
C HIS A 111 13.23 11.16 4.81
N THR A 112 13.89 10.20 5.47
CA THR A 112 13.31 8.91 5.80
C THR A 112 12.48 9.04 7.07
N TYR A 113 11.20 8.74 6.96
CA TYR A 113 10.22 8.84 8.04
C TYR A 113 10.51 7.87 9.20
N PRO A 114 10.17 8.19 10.46
CA PRO A 114 10.37 7.30 11.61
C PRO A 114 9.63 5.96 11.49
N GLY A 115 8.44 5.92 10.87
CA GLY A 115 7.73 4.67 10.56
C GLY A 115 8.38 3.86 9.42
N PHE A 116 9.21 4.50 8.60
CA PHE A 116 9.95 3.86 7.53
C PHE A 116 11.20 3.13 8.04
N GLU A 117 11.72 3.40 9.24
CA GLU A 117 12.96 2.76 9.68
C GLU A 117 12.85 1.22 9.77
N ARG A 118 11.69 0.70 10.20
CA ARG A 118 11.43 -0.76 10.20
C ARG A 118 11.23 -1.31 8.80
N ILE A 119 10.47 -0.61 7.94
CA ILE A 119 10.27 -0.99 6.52
C ILE A 119 11.58 -0.91 5.74
N ALA A 120 12.45 0.05 6.05
CA ALA A 120 13.72 0.28 5.39
C ALA A 120 14.73 -0.83 5.69
N LYS A 121 14.63 -1.45 6.88
CA LYS A 121 15.44 -2.60 7.28
C LYS A 121 14.95 -3.92 6.70
N GLN A 122 13.70 -4.00 6.26
CA GLN A 122 13.23 -5.19 5.56
C GLN A 122 13.87 -5.28 4.17
N PRO A 123 14.12 -6.51 3.68
CA PRO A 123 14.50 -6.71 2.30
C PRO A 123 13.45 -6.13 1.36
N TYR A 124 13.88 -5.52 0.26
CA TYR A 124 12.98 -4.91 -0.72
C TYR A 124 11.94 -5.92 -1.25
N ALA A 125 12.36 -7.18 -1.43
CA ALA A 125 11.51 -8.27 -1.89
C ALA A 125 10.35 -8.59 -0.92
N ALA A 126 10.47 -8.25 0.36
CA ALA A 126 9.45 -8.47 1.38
C ALA A 126 8.47 -7.28 1.52
N LYS A 127 8.71 -6.19 0.78
CA LYS A 127 7.90 -4.98 0.87
C LYS A 127 6.52 -5.19 0.26
N VAL A 128 5.51 -4.90 1.06
CA VAL A 128 4.10 -4.92 0.65
C VAL A 128 3.41 -3.63 1.08
N HIS A 129 2.47 -3.15 0.27
CA HIS A 129 1.70 -1.95 0.57
C HIS A 129 0.74 -2.21 1.75
N GLN A 130 0.79 -1.35 2.76
CA GLN A 130 -0.20 -1.28 3.85
C GLN A 130 -1.55 -0.75 3.31
N PRO A 131 -2.64 -0.76 4.11
CA PRO A 131 -3.93 -0.30 3.62
C PRO A 131 -3.88 1.17 3.26
N HIS A 132 -4.42 1.50 2.09
CA HIS A 132 -4.54 2.84 1.56
C HIS A 132 -5.68 2.93 0.56
N ILE A 133 -5.95 4.15 0.11
CA ILE A 133 -6.68 4.42 -1.12
C ILE A 133 -5.78 5.24 -2.03
N ASP A 134 -5.79 5.01 -3.35
CA ASP A 134 -4.82 5.69 -4.23
C ASP A 134 -5.03 7.21 -4.32
N SER A 135 -6.20 7.74 -3.97
CA SER A 135 -6.48 9.18 -3.99
C SER A 135 -5.74 9.90 -2.87
N TRP A 136 -5.35 9.20 -1.80
CA TRP A 136 -4.41 9.74 -0.80
C TRP A 136 -3.02 9.99 -1.40
N TYR A 137 -2.67 9.28 -2.48
CA TYR A 137 -1.44 9.47 -3.26
C TYR A 137 -1.62 10.46 -4.42
N GLY A 138 -2.79 11.09 -4.56
CA GLY A 138 -3.07 12.05 -5.63
C GLY A 138 -3.57 11.45 -6.93
N ALA A 139 -3.98 10.18 -6.95
CA ALA A 139 -4.71 9.64 -8.10
C ALA A 139 -6.06 10.37 -8.28
N PRO A 140 -6.55 10.56 -9.53
CA PRO A 140 -7.84 11.21 -9.78
C PRO A 140 -9.05 10.39 -9.30
N LEU A 141 -9.97 11.02 -8.54
CA LEU A 141 -11.18 10.47 -7.91
C LEU A 141 -12.02 9.56 -8.82
N GLY A 142 -12.63 8.52 -8.22
CA GLY A 142 -13.61 7.66 -8.89
C GLY A 142 -13.04 6.75 -9.97
N GLY A 143 -11.72 6.60 -10.03
CA GLY A 143 -11.06 5.68 -10.95
C GLY A 143 -11.26 4.21 -10.59
N THR A 144 -10.96 3.35 -11.56
CA THR A 144 -11.00 1.89 -11.40
C THR A 144 -9.60 1.32 -11.56
N THR A 145 -9.18 0.51 -10.58
CA THR A 145 -7.96 -0.28 -10.69
C THR A 145 -8.22 -1.56 -11.48
N LEU A 146 -7.34 -1.79 -12.44
CA LEU A 146 -7.20 -3.01 -13.23
C LEU A 146 -6.04 -3.81 -12.62
N TRP A 147 -6.35 -4.80 -11.77
CA TRP A 147 -5.34 -5.67 -11.16
C TRP A 147 -5.30 -7.00 -11.89
N TRP A 148 -4.33 -7.15 -12.81
CA TRP A 148 -4.18 -8.34 -13.64
C TRP A 148 -3.27 -9.35 -12.95
N ALA A 149 -3.84 -10.50 -12.59
CA ALA A 149 -3.09 -11.67 -12.15
C ALA A 149 -2.40 -12.30 -13.37
N ILE A 150 -1.09 -12.11 -13.51
CA ILE A 150 -0.33 -12.81 -14.55
C ILE A 150 -0.11 -14.25 -14.12
N GLU A 151 0.36 -14.44 -12.89
CA GLU A 151 0.68 -15.76 -12.35
C GLU A 151 0.69 -15.77 -10.82
N GLY A 152 0.23 -16.88 -10.25
CA GLY A 152 0.41 -17.24 -8.85
C GLY A 152 -0.36 -16.36 -7.87
N ALA A 153 -1.43 -15.70 -8.30
CA ALA A 153 -2.26 -14.86 -7.43
C ALA A 153 -3.29 -15.70 -6.65
N THR A 154 -3.16 -15.77 -5.32
CA THR A 154 -4.06 -16.52 -4.44
C THR A 154 -4.60 -15.63 -3.32
N GLU A 155 -5.51 -16.13 -2.51
CA GLU A 155 -5.97 -15.44 -1.29
C GLU A 155 -4.83 -15.13 -0.30
N ASP A 156 -3.72 -15.86 -0.36
CA ASP A 156 -2.59 -15.76 0.57
C ASP A 156 -1.46 -14.87 0.04
N ASN A 157 -1.61 -14.29 -1.14
CA ASN A 157 -0.64 -13.35 -1.67
C ASN A 157 -1.22 -12.25 -2.55
N GLY A 158 -2.55 -12.19 -2.75
CA GLY A 158 -3.23 -11.28 -3.66
C GLY A 158 -3.49 -9.88 -3.09
N VAL A 159 -4.68 -9.36 -3.40
CA VAL A 159 -5.18 -8.07 -2.91
C VAL A 159 -6.11 -8.32 -1.72
N VAL A 160 -6.01 -7.46 -0.71
CA VAL A 160 -6.97 -7.40 0.40
C VAL A 160 -7.83 -6.17 0.21
N LEU A 161 -9.15 -6.35 0.17
CA LEU A 161 -10.13 -5.28 0.10
C LEU A 161 -10.84 -5.12 1.44
N TYR A 162 -11.22 -3.89 1.78
CA TYR A 162 -12.03 -3.60 2.96
C TYR A 162 -13.29 -2.83 2.55
N PRO A 163 -14.29 -3.52 1.95
CA PRO A 163 -15.44 -2.87 1.35
C PRO A 163 -16.27 -2.05 2.35
N ASP A 164 -16.34 -2.49 3.61
CA ASP A 164 -17.11 -1.79 4.64
C ASP A 164 -16.53 -0.41 5.03
N PHE A 165 -15.29 -0.10 4.61
CA PHE A 165 -14.72 1.26 4.74
C PHE A 165 -15.14 2.23 3.66
N PHE A 166 -15.76 1.74 2.58
CA PHE A 166 -16.07 2.59 1.44
C PHE A 166 -17.01 3.74 1.86
N GLY A 167 -16.63 4.98 1.55
CA GLY A 167 -17.39 6.16 1.95
C GLY A 167 -17.15 6.67 3.38
N GLN A 168 -16.25 6.06 4.16
CA GLN A 168 -15.92 6.53 5.51
C GLN A 168 -14.93 7.72 5.49
N ALA A 169 -15.13 8.67 6.41
CA ALA A 169 -14.25 9.80 6.65
C ALA A 169 -13.03 9.37 7.47
N ILE A 170 -11.98 8.97 6.78
CA ILE A 170 -10.69 8.64 7.40
C ILE A 170 -9.80 9.88 7.33
N ASP A 171 -9.37 10.39 8.48
CA ASP A 171 -8.32 11.41 8.51
C ASP A 171 -6.94 10.73 8.43
N PHE A 172 -6.38 10.72 7.23
CA PHE A 172 -5.06 10.14 6.95
C PHE A 172 -3.93 11.18 7.03
N ARG A 173 -4.26 12.44 7.40
CA ARG A 173 -3.31 13.56 7.41
C ARG A 173 -2.55 13.71 8.73
N ASP A 174 -2.47 12.65 9.53
CA ASP A 174 -1.71 12.70 10.78
C ASP A 174 -0.30 13.23 10.52
N ILE A 175 -0.01 14.38 11.14
CA ILE A 175 1.20 15.20 10.91
C ILE A 175 2.48 14.41 11.25
N ALA A 176 2.36 13.38 12.12
CA ALA A 176 3.47 12.49 12.45
C ALA A 176 3.79 11.45 11.35
N ALA A 177 2.83 11.13 10.48
CA ALA A 177 2.95 10.11 9.44
C ALA A 177 2.60 10.72 8.08
N SER A 178 3.57 11.32 7.40
CA SER A 178 3.46 11.79 6.00
C SER A 178 3.43 10.60 5.02
N SER A 179 2.65 9.58 5.36
CA SER A 179 2.40 8.39 4.57
C SER A 179 0.94 8.39 4.15
N SER A 180 0.68 8.17 2.86
CA SER A 180 -0.67 7.91 2.35
C SER A 180 -1.15 6.49 2.70
N TYR A 181 -0.95 6.03 3.93
CA TYR A 181 -1.45 4.75 4.46
C TYR A 181 -2.42 5.01 5.62
N LEU A 182 -3.22 4.01 5.96
CA LEU A 182 -4.15 4.06 7.08
C LEU A 182 -3.35 4.34 8.38
N PRO A 183 -3.72 5.36 9.17
CA PRO A 183 -3.03 5.66 10.42
C PRO A 183 -3.33 4.61 11.48
N PHE A 184 -2.42 4.49 12.45
CA PHE A 184 -2.63 3.66 13.64
C PHE A 184 -3.80 4.17 14.47
N GLY A 185 -4.43 3.28 15.23
CA GLY A 185 -5.58 3.62 16.07
C GLY A 185 -6.93 3.53 15.35
N ILE A 186 -6.95 3.26 14.04
CA ILE A 186 -8.16 2.97 13.28
C ILE A 186 -8.31 1.46 13.14
N THR A 187 -9.40 0.91 13.67
CA THR A 187 -9.67 -0.53 13.58
C THR A 187 -10.20 -0.88 12.20
N VAL A 188 -9.54 -1.82 11.52
CA VAL A 188 -9.98 -2.26 10.20
C VAL A 188 -11.20 -3.17 10.29
N THR A 189 -12.10 -3.05 9.31
CA THR A 189 -13.20 -3.98 9.09
C THR A 189 -12.70 -5.32 8.55
N LYS A 190 -13.61 -6.26 8.34
CA LYS A 190 -13.28 -7.60 7.86
C LYS A 190 -12.47 -7.53 6.56
N PRO A 191 -11.27 -8.13 6.49
CA PRO A 191 -10.51 -8.20 5.25
C PRO A 191 -11.15 -9.18 4.27
N HIS A 192 -11.35 -8.75 3.03
CA HIS A 192 -11.75 -9.60 1.92
C HIS A 192 -10.50 -9.95 1.09
N LYS A 193 -9.97 -11.15 1.31
CA LYS A 193 -8.84 -11.69 0.56
C LYS A 193 -9.34 -12.28 -0.75
N ILE A 194 -8.93 -11.70 -1.87
CA ILE A 194 -9.45 -12.08 -3.19
C ILE A 194 -8.46 -13.02 -3.88
N SER A 195 -8.91 -14.23 -4.19
CA SER A 195 -8.22 -15.12 -5.13
C SER A 195 -8.60 -14.71 -6.56
N VAL A 196 -7.60 -14.53 -7.42
CA VAL A 196 -7.80 -14.10 -8.81
C VAL A 196 -7.10 -15.12 -9.72
N PRO A 197 -7.83 -15.86 -10.56
CA PRO A 197 -7.21 -16.83 -11.44
C PRO A 197 -6.18 -16.19 -12.37
N ASP A 198 -5.13 -16.93 -12.69
CA ASP A 198 -4.11 -16.49 -13.63
C ASP A 198 -4.74 -16.12 -14.99
N GLY A 199 -4.28 -15.01 -15.57
CA GLY A 199 -4.85 -14.39 -16.76
C GLY A 199 -6.08 -13.50 -16.50
N SER A 200 -6.67 -13.52 -15.29
CA SER A 200 -7.86 -12.73 -14.97
C SER A 200 -7.53 -11.34 -14.42
N ILE A 201 -8.48 -10.42 -14.56
CA ILE A 201 -8.38 -9.05 -14.05
C ILE A 201 -9.40 -8.86 -12.93
N LEU A 202 -8.92 -8.44 -11.76
CA LEU A 202 -9.75 -7.93 -10.69
C LEU A 202 -9.99 -6.43 -10.90
N LEU A 203 -11.27 -6.04 -10.94
CA LEU A 203 -11.70 -4.65 -11.01
C LEU A 203 -12.16 -4.21 -9.63
N PHE A 204 -11.67 -3.06 -9.17
CA PHE A 204 -12.20 -2.43 -7.97
C PHE A 204 -12.07 -0.91 -8.06
N ASN A 205 -12.99 -0.22 -7.39
CA ASN A 205 -12.89 1.22 -7.21
C ASN A 205 -11.65 1.50 -6.36
N TYR A 206 -10.74 2.32 -6.86
CA TYR A 206 -9.47 2.51 -6.17
C TYR A 206 -9.63 3.36 -4.87
N ASP A 207 -10.72 4.13 -4.75
CA ASP A 207 -11.09 4.86 -3.51
C ASP A 207 -11.59 3.91 -2.40
N MET A 208 -11.63 2.60 -2.66
CA MET A 208 -11.82 1.57 -1.64
C MET A 208 -10.53 1.31 -0.88
N LEU A 209 -10.60 1.25 0.45
CA LEU A 209 -9.46 0.85 1.26
C LEU A 209 -8.99 -0.54 0.87
N HIS A 210 -7.72 -0.66 0.50
CA HIS A 210 -7.12 -1.90 0.04
C HIS A 210 -5.65 -1.98 0.42
N SER A 211 -5.12 -3.20 0.49
CA SER A 211 -3.70 -3.45 0.73
C SER A 211 -3.16 -4.59 -0.14
N SER A 212 -1.84 -4.72 -0.19
CA SER A 212 -1.23 -5.94 -0.73
C SER A 212 -1.13 -6.97 0.40
N HIS A 213 -1.67 -8.17 0.17
CA HIS A 213 -1.46 -9.26 1.11
C HIS A 213 0.02 -9.62 1.15
N LEU A 214 0.55 -9.89 2.35
CA LEU A 214 1.91 -10.43 2.46
C LEU A 214 1.92 -11.79 1.78
N ASN A 215 2.88 -12.07 0.91
CA ASN A 215 2.92 -13.36 0.23
C ASN A 215 3.32 -14.47 1.21
N ILE A 216 2.34 -15.10 1.84
CA ILE A 216 2.51 -16.26 2.73
C ILE A 216 2.22 -17.59 2.01
N SER A 217 2.10 -17.56 0.68
CA SER A 217 1.99 -18.74 -0.16
C SER A 217 3.36 -19.28 -0.58
N ASP A 218 3.37 -20.45 -1.20
CA ASP A 218 4.57 -21.04 -1.81
C ASP A 218 4.88 -20.51 -3.22
N TYR A 219 4.01 -19.67 -3.79
CA TYR A 219 4.12 -19.19 -5.17
C TYR A 219 4.69 -17.77 -5.22
N THR A 220 5.46 -17.46 -6.25
CA THR A 220 5.77 -16.07 -6.59
C THR A 220 4.58 -15.48 -7.34
N ARG A 221 4.02 -14.38 -6.83
CA ARG A 221 2.96 -13.65 -7.50
C ARG A 221 3.54 -12.67 -8.50
N ILE A 222 3.03 -12.69 -9.72
CA ILE A 222 3.28 -11.68 -10.75
C ILE A 222 1.96 -11.00 -11.11
N ALA A 223 1.90 -9.68 -10.96
CA ALA A 223 0.73 -8.89 -11.29
C ALA A 223 1.09 -7.62 -12.06
N ILE A 224 0.18 -7.17 -12.90
CA ILE A 224 0.23 -5.86 -13.55
C ILE A 224 -0.91 -5.04 -13.00
N ILE A 225 -0.60 -3.82 -12.56
CA ILE A 225 -1.60 -2.87 -12.07
C ILE A 225 -1.68 -1.73 -13.08
N SER A 226 -2.91 -1.41 -13.49
CA SER A 226 -3.22 -0.21 -14.24
C SER A 226 -4.45 0.48 -13.66
N GLN A 227 -4.65 1.73 -14.02
CA GLN A 227 -5.74 2.56 -13.52
C GLN A 227 -6.39 3.30 -14.70
N ILE A 228 -7.72 3.30 -14.71
CA ILE A 228 -8.53 4.06 -15.65
C ILE A 228 -9.38 5.07 -14.88
N TYR A 229 -9.56 6.24 -15.47
CA TYR A 229 -10.31 7.34 -14.87
C TYR A 229 -11.38 7.82 -15.85
N LEU A 230 -12.61 8.02 -15.38
CA LEU A 230 -13.66 8.62 -16.21
C LEU A 230 -13.57 10.15 -16.20
N LYS A 231 -12.95 10.71 -15.15
CA LYS A 231 -12.72 12.14 -14.98
C LYS A 231 -11.36 12.37 -14.32
N LEU A 232 -10.85 13.59 -14.48
CA LEU A 232 -9.59 14.02 -13.88
C LEU A 232 -9.86 15.01 -12.74
N GLU A 233 -10.66 14.58 -11.76
CA GLU A 233 -10.94 15.29 -10.51
C GLU A 233 -10.05 14.70 -9.40
N PHE A 234 -9.59 15.47 -8.42
CA PHE A 234 -8.58 15.01 -7.45
C PHE A 234 -9.00 15.28 -6.03
N ASN A 235 -8.58 14.41 -5.10
CA ASN A 235 -8.83 14.62 -3.68
C ASN A 235 -8.08 15.86 -3.17
N SER A 236 -8.80 16.84 -2.64
CA SER A 236 -8.22 18.05 -2.03
C SER A 236 -7.29 17.76 -0.85
N ASP A 237 -7.46 16.60 -0.20
CA ASP A 237 -6.65 16.19 0.95
C ASP A 237 -5.38 15.40 0.56
N ALA A 238 -5.14 15.15 -0.73
CA ALA A 238 -4.01 14.34 -1.19
C ALA A 238 -2.64 14.91 -0.74
N LEU A 239 -1.74 14.04 -0.30
CA LEU A 239 -0.40 14.44 0.17
C LEU A 239 0.61 14.66 -0.96
N HIS A 240 0.30 14.16 -2.15
CA HIS A 240 1.22 14.12 -3.27
C HIS A 240 0.52 14.52 -4.56
N GLU A 241 1.21 15.31 -5.39
CA GLU A 241 0.79 15.52 -6.77
C GLU A 241 1.24 14.31 -7.59
N ARG A 242 0.27 13.52 -8.08
CA ARG A 242 0.48 12.39 -8.97
C ARG A 242 -0.04 12.73 -10.37
N GLY A 243 0.70 12.27 -11.38
CA GLY A 243 0.40 12.50 -12.79
C GLY A 243 1.35 13.49 -13.45
N SER A 244 2.18 13.02 -14.39
CA SER A 244 2.90 13.87 -15.35
C SER A 244 2.07 14.18 -16.60
N GLY A 245 0.85 13.64 -16.65
CA GLY A 245 -0.15 13.74 -17.69
C GLY A 245 -0.84 12.39 -17.96
N PHE A 246 -1.89 12.43 -18.77
CA PHE A 246 -2.83 11.34 -19.01
C PHE A 246 -3.06 11.15 -20.51
N TYR A 247 -3.24 9.91 -20.95
CA TYR A 247 -3.72 9.59 -22.29
C TYR A 247 -5.24 9.45 -22.26
N SER A 248 -5.93 10.01 -23.25
CA SER A 248 -7.34 9.69 -23.48
C SER A 248 -7.49 8.36 -24.20
N SER A 249 -8.59 7.66 -23.97
CA SER A 249 -8.93 6.44 -24.69
C SER A 249 -9.12 6.69 -26.19
N LYS A 250 -9.56 7.89 -26.58
CA LYS A 250 -9.67 8.31 -27.99
C LYS A 250 -8.32 8.44 -28.67
N ASP A 251 -7.32 8.99 -27.97
CA ASP A 251 -5.97 9.13 -28.52
C ASP A 251 -5.27 7.77 -28.57
N ILE A 252 -5.41 6.94 -27.53
CA ILE A 252 -4.94 5.55 -27.53
C ILE A 252 -5.53 4.77 -28.71
N ALA A 253 -6.84 4.87 -28.95
CA ALA A 253 -7.51 4.16 -30.04
C ALA A 253 -7.03 4.60 -31.44
N LYS A 254 -6.58 5.85 -31.57
CA LYS A 254 -5.95 6.37 -32.80
C LYS A 254 -4.46 6.04 -32.91
N GLY A 255 -3.85 5.49 -31.86
CA GLY A 255 -2.40 5.30 -31.76
C GLY A 255 -1.63 6.60 -31.50
N ASP A 256 -2.30 7.68 -31.11
CA ASP A 256 -1.67 8.94 -30.73
C ASP A 256 -1.22 8.89 -29.26
N LEU A 257 0.00 8.43 -29.06
CA LEU A 257 0.65 8.38 -27.74
C LEU A 257 1.53 9.61 -27.46
N GLU A 258 1.48 10.62 -28.33
CA GLU A 258 2.23 11.87 -28.12
C GLU A 258 1.36 12.94 -27.43
N ASN A 259 0.03 12.85 -27.58
CA ASN A 259 -0.91 13.74 -26.92
C ASN A 259 -1.15 13.38 -25.44
N LEU A 260 -0.27 13.87 -24.56
CA LEU A 260 -0.42 13.72 -23.12
C LEU A 260 -1.17 14.92 -22.50
N ILE A 261 -2.39 14.67 -22.04
CA ILE A 261 -3.24 15.67 -21.37
C ILE A 261 -2.65 15.99 -20.00
N LYS A 262 -2.39 17.27 -19.72
CA LYS A 262 -1.92 17.73 -18.42
C LYS A 262 -3.00 18.58 -17.77
N VAL A 263 -3.38 18.20 -16.57
CA VAL A 263 -4.33 18.95 -15.74
C VAL A 263 -3.64 19.44 -14.48
N SER A 264 -3.97 20.64 -14.05
CA SER A 264 -3.55 21.15 -12.75
C SER A 264 -4.43 20.50 -11.68
N MET A 265 -3.82 19.71 -10.78
CA MET A 265 -4.53 19.06 -9.68
C MET A 265 -5.33 20.07 -8.85
N ARG A 266 -4.74 21.25 -8.57
CA ARG A 266 -5.37 22.30 -7.74
C ARG A 266 -6.60 22.93 -8.36
N GLU A 267 -6.66 22.99 -9.68
CA GLU A 267 -7.81 23.54 -10.42
C GLU A 267 -8.94 22.51 -10.55
N HIS A 268 -8.68 21.26 -10.22
CA HIS A 268 -9.60 20.12 -10.38
C HIS A 268 -9.78 19.36 -9.06
N PHE A 269 -9.65 20.05 -7.92
CA PHE A 269 -9.96 19.44 -6.63
C PHE A 269 -11.45 19.21 -6.46
N ASP A 270 -11.81 18.06 -5.91
CA ASP A 270 -13.15 17.72 -5.45
C ASP A 270 -13.05 16.91 -4.13
N GLU A 271 -14.20 16.70 -3.51
CA GLU A 271 -14.34 15.97 -2.27
C GLU A 271 -14.37 14.46 -2.51
N LEU A 272 -13.48 13.73 -1.84
CA LEU A 272 -13.52 12.27 -1.76
C LEU A 272 -14.82 11.81 -1.04
N HIS A 273 -15.80 11.29 -1.77
CA HIS A 273 -17.14 10.90 -1.26
C HIS A 273 -17.94 12.04 -0.61
N LYS A 274 -19.01 12.49 -1.28
CA LYS A 274 -19.95 13.45 -0.68
C LYS A 274 -20.73 12.80 0.47
N GLY A 275 -20.85 13.51 1.59
CA GLY A 275 -21.62 13.02 2.76
C GLY A 275 -20.94 11.85 3.47
N LYS A 276 -19.61 11.94 3.65
CA LYS A 276 -18.79 10.90 4.30
C LYS A 276 -19.42 10.40 5.61
N GLN A 277 -19.39 9.09 5.79
CA GLN A 277 -19.81 8.47 7.04
C GLN A 277 -18.72 8.62 8.10
N LYS A 278 -19.09 8.71 9.38
CA LYS A 278 -18.08 8.62 10.43
C LYS A 278 -17.39 7.25 10.34
N PRO A 279 -16.06 7.19 10.55
CA PRO A 279 -15.37 5.92 10.48
C PRO A 279 -15.90 4.97 11.55
N HIS A 280 -15.86 3.68 11.26
CA HIS A 280 -16.14 2.67 12.27
C HIS A 280 -15.08 2.78 13.37
N VAL A 281 -15.53 2.98 14.60
CA VAL A 281 -14.66 3.03 15.78
C VAL A 281 -15.15 1.97 16.75
N GLU A 282 -14.36 0.91 16.90
CA GLU A 282 -14.59 -0.05 17.96
C GLU A 282 -14.22 0.53 19.33
N LYS A 283 -14.93 0.09 20.37
CA LYS A 283 -14.61 0.42 21.76
C LYS A 283 -13.19 -0.05 22.07
N ARG A 284 -12.34 0.88 22.49
CA ARG A 284 -10.96 0.60 22.90
C ARG A 284 -10.88 0.35 24.39
N ILE A 285 -10.66 -0.91 24.77
CA ILE A 285 -10.37 -1.28 26.14
C ILE A 285 -8.87 -1.45 26.27
N SER A 286 -8.26 -0.75 27.23
CA SER A 286 -6.83 -0.87 27.51
C SER A 286 -6.59 -0.96 29.00
N VAL A 287 -5.81 -1.96 29.42
CA VAL A 287 -5.36 -2.13 30.80
C VAL A 287 -3.83 -2.00 30.82
N LYS A 288 -3.31 -1.28 31.81
CA LYS A 288 -1.87 -1.20 32.06
C LYS A 288 -1.57 -1.87 33.38
N VAL A 289 -0.69 -2.87 33.35
CA VAL A 289 -0.26 -3.59 34.55
C VAL A 289 1.24 -3.40 34.69
N ASN A 290 1.69 -2.91 35.85
CA ASN A 290 3.11 -2.82 36.17
C ASN A 290 3.65 -4.17 36.69
N SER A 291 3.46 -5.22 35.90
CA SER A 291 3.91 -6.58 36.19
C SER A 291 4.53 -7.21 34.95
N ASP A 292 5.35 -8.21 35.17
CA ASP A 292 5.92 -9.08 34.16
C ASP A 292 5.14 -10.39 34.14
N LEU A 293 4.92 -10.98 32.96
CA LEU A 293 4.32 -12.30 32.83
C LEU A 293 5.33 -13.38 33.25
N SER A 294 5.29 -13.73 34.54
CA SER A 294 6.02 -14.88 35.05
C SER A 294 5.17 -16.15 34.90
N ALA A 295 5.82 -17.26 34.57
CA ALA A 295 5.20 -18.57 34.34
C ALA A 295 4.34 -19.12 35.50
N LYS A 296 4.46 -18.57 36.72
CA LYS A 296 3.91 -19.19 37.94
C LYS A 296 2.85 -18.38 38.66
N THR A 297 2.59 -17.14 38.24
CA THR A 297 1.68 -16.26 38.97
C THR A 297 0.70 -15.60 38.02
N PRO A 298 -0.60 -15.99 38.06
CA PRO A 298 -1.64 -15.32 37.30
C PRO A 298 -1.76 -13.86 37.70
N ILE A 299 -2.00 -13.00 36.72
CA ILE A 299 -2.18 -11.56 36.89
C ILE A 299 -3.67 -11.26 36.79
N ALA A 300 -4.26 -10.73 37.86
CA ALA A 300 -5.61 -10.18 37.79
C ALA A 300 -5.61 -8.91 36.93
N LEU A 301 -6.51 -8.81 35.96
CA LEU A 301 -6.59 -7.68 35.02
C LEU A 301 -7.70 -6.71 35.40
N CYS A 302 -8.95 -7.15 35.29
CA CYS A 302 -10.15 -6.35 35.46
C CYS A 302 -11.37 -7.26 35.71
N ASN A 303 -12.53 -6.65 35.98
CA ASN A 303 -13.78 -7.40 36.10
C ASN A 303 -14.14 -8.08 34.77
N SER A 304 -14.72 -9.28 34.85
CA SER A 304 -15.10 -10.11 33.68
C SER A 304 -16.05 -9.42 32.71
N ASP A 305 -16.92 -8.55 33.20
CA ASP A 305 -17.89 -7.76 32.44
C ASP A 305 -17.28 -6.57 31.70
N THR A 306 -16.01 -6.24 31.95
CA THR A 306 -15.30 -5.16 31.24
C THR A 306 -15.15 -5.47 29.75
N LEU A 307 -14.95 -6.76 29.43
CA LEU A 307 -14.72 -7.28 28.08
C LEU A 307 -15.90 -8.17 27.66
N GLY A 308 -16.79 -7.65 26.82
CA GLY A 308 -17.94 -8.39 26.27
C GLY A 308 -17.55 -9.37 25.16
N ILE A 309 -18.47 -10.27 24.81
CA ILE A 309 -18.29 -11.17 23.65
C ILE A 309 -18.18 -10.34 22.37
N GLY A 310 -17.20 -10.65 21.54
CA GLY A 310 -16.86 -9.92 20.31
C GLY A 310 -15.97 -8.69 20.55
N GLU A 311 -15.64 -8.36 21.80
CA GLU A 311 -14.76 -7.24 22.11
C GLU A 311 -13.29 -7.71 22.28
N LYS A 312 -12.37 -6.75 22.14
CA LYS A 312 -10.93 -6.92 22.37
C LYS A 312 -10.39 -5.90 23.37
N MET A 313 -9.38 -6.32 24.13
CA MET A 313 -8.70 -5.51 25.14
C MET A 313 -7.18 -5.58 24.95
N LEU A 314 -6.54 -4.42 24.84
CA LEU A 314 -5.09 -4.31 24.87
C LEU A 314 -4.59 -4.34 26.31
N ILE A 315 -3.65 -5.23 26.60
CA ILE A 315 -3.04 -5.36 27.92
C ILE A 315 -1.56 -5.00 27.77
N ASN A 316 -1.18 -3.86 28.36
CA ASN A 316 0.18 -3.37 28.36
C ASN A 316 0.86 -3.80 29.66
N LEU A 317 1.77 -4.77 29.55
CA LEU A 317 2.63 -5.21 30.63
C LEU A 317 3.92 -4.39 30.63
N ARG A 318 4.83 -4.63 31.57
CA ARG A 318 6.08 -3.88 31.64
C ARG A 318 6.97 -4.09 30.41
N ASN A 319 7.07 -5.32 29.92
CA ASN A 319 8.01 -5.71 28.86
C ASN A 319 7.35 -6.21 27.57
N GLU A 320 6.03 -6.39 27.57
CA GLU A 320 5.30 -6.93 26.42
C GLU A 320 3.87 -6.39 26.38
N SER A 321 3.19 -6.61 25.26
CA SER A 321 1.79 -6.24 25.10
C SER A 321 1.05 -7.41 24.47
N VAL A 322 -0.14 -7.70 25.01
CA VAL A 322 -1.00 -8.80 24.55
C VAL A 322 -2.40 -8.28 24.28
N ILE A 323 -3.16 -9.01 23.47
CA ILE A 323 -4.57 -8.71 23.19
C ILE A 323 -5.40 -9.86 23.72
N ALA A 324 -6.34 -9.54 24.60
CA ALA A 324 -7.40 -10.46 24.99
C ALA A 324 -8.63 -10.23 24.12
N ILE A 325 -9.14 -11.29 23.52
CA ILE A 325 -10.41 -11.32 22.78
C ILE A 325 -11.35 -12.25 23.53
N ARG A 326 -12.58 -11.81 23.78
CA ARG A 326 -13.63 -12.69 24.27
C ARG A 326 -14.52 -13.09 23.09
N ASN A 327 -14.57 -14.38 22.78
CA ASN A 327 -15.42 -14.93 21.75
C ASN A 327 -16.49 -15.84 22.36
N ALA A 328 -17.33 -16.50 21.55
CA ALA A 328 -18.37 -17.39 22.07
C ALA A 328 -17.82 -18.59 22.85
N ASN A 329 -16.55 -18.95 22.61
CA ASN A 329 -15.83 -20.07 23.22
C ASN A 329 -14.89 -19.63 24.37
N GLY A 330 -15.06 -18.41 24.89
CA GLY A 330 -14.31 -17.88 26.03
C GLY A 330 -13.22 -16.87 25.65
N LEU A 331 -12.21 -16.75 26.52
CA LEU A 331 -11.10 -15.83 26.34
C LEU A 331 -10.01 -16.46 25.47
N ARG A 332 -9.45 -15.66 24.56
CA ARG A 332 -8.25 -15.98 23.78
C ARG A 332 -7.27 -14.84 23.92
N VAL A 333 -6.01 -15.15 24.16
CA VAL A 333 -4.97 -14.13 24.35
C VAL A 333 -3.77 -14.45 23.50
N VAL A 334 -3.36 -13.47 22.69
CA VAL A 334 -2.19 -13.55 21.82
C VAL A 334 -1.32 -12.30 21.97
N SER A 335 -0.07 -12.37 21.52
CA SER A 335 0.80 -11.19 21.48
C SER A 335 0.16 -10.07 20.64
N ALA A 336 0.26 -8.83 21.12
CA ALA A 336 -0.36 -7.68 20.46
C ALA A 336 0.41 -7.24 19.20
N ILE A 337 1.64 -7.70 19.03
CA ILE A 337 2.57 -7.18 18.04
C ILE A 337 2.74 -8.21 16.93
N CYS A 338 2.32 -7.83 15.71
CA CYS A 338 2.47 -8.67 14.53
C CYS A 338 3.96 -8.97 14.27
N PRO A 339 4.38 -10.24 14.13
CA PRO A 339 5.79 -10.61 13.95
C PRO A 339 6.39 -10.13 12.63
N HIS A 340 5.56 -9.73 11.66
CA HIS A 340 6.03 -9.22 10.37
C HIS A 340 6.66 -7.82 10.47
N MET A 341 5.87 -6.82 10.88
CA MET A 341 6.29 -5.41 10.89
C MET A 341 6.19 -4.75 12.27
N GLY A 342 5.82 -5.53 13.29
CA GLY A 342 5.59 -5.02 14.64
C GLY A 342 4.41 -4.08 14.74
N ILE A 343 3.41 -4.24 13.85
CA ILE A 343 2.15 -3.50 13.87
C ILE A 343 1.30 -4.03 15.03
N ASN A 344 0.64 -3.13 15.76
CA ASN A 344 -0.26 -3.53 16.83
C ASN A 344 -1.56 -4.12 16.24
N LEU A 345 -1.85 -5.37 16.58
CA LEU A 345 -3.00 -6.14 16.11
C LEU A 345 -4.32 -5.66 16.75
N ILE A 346 -4.30 -4.77 17.73
CA ILE A 346 -5.52 -4.19 18.33
C ILE A 346 -6.33 -3.41 17.29
N ASP A 347 -5.68 -2.92 16.23
CA ASP A 347 -6.31 -2.25 15.10
C ASP A 347 -6.86 -3.27 14.07
N GLY A 348 -6.62 -4.57 14.27
CA GLY A 348 -7.05 -5.65 13.40
C GLY A 348 -8.51 -6.04 13.61
N PHE A 349 -9.14 -6.53 12.54
CA PHE A 349 -10.36 -7.30 12.63
C PHE A 349 -10.08 -8.66 13.29
N HIS A 350 -11.07 -9.23 13.97
CA HIS A 350 -11.04 -10.62 14.39
C HIS A 350 -12.39 -11.28 14.17
N ASP A 351 -12.37 -12.60 13.96
CA ASP A 351 -13.55 -13.45 14.06
C ASP A 351 -13.40 -14.40 15.27
N GLU A 352 -14.19 -15.48 15.29
CA GLU A 352 -14.16 -16.46 16.37
C GLU A 352 -12.83 -17.24 16.45
N GLN A 353 -12.11 -17.34 15.35
CA GLN A 353 -10.93 -18.22 15.21
C GLN A 353 -9.64 -17.46 14.97
N HIS A 354 -9.71 -16.28 14.35
CA HIS A 354 -8.54 -15.56 13.88
C HIS A 354 -8.56 -14.08 14.25
N ILE A 355 -7.36 -13.52 14.45
CA ILE A 355 -7.10 -12.08 14.36
C ILE A 355 -6.33 -11.78 13.08
N TYR A 356 -6.69 -10.68 12.42
CA TYR A 356 -6.11 -10.29 11.14
C TYR A 356 -5.21 -9.08 11.31
N CYS A 357 -3.99 -9.16 10.79
CA CYS A 357 -3.06 -8.04 10.80
C CYS A 357 -3.64 -6.85 10.02
N PRO A 358 -3.77 -5.67 10.66
CA PRO A 358 -4.31 -4.49 9.99
C PRO A 358 -3.39 -3.96 8.90
N GLY A 359 -2.11 -4.37 8.85
CA GLY A 359 -1.19 -3.99 7.77
C GLY A 359 -1.41 -4.76 6.47
N HIS A 360 -1.38 -6.09 6.53
CA HIS A 360 -1.27 -6.94 5.33
C HIS A 360 -2.26 -8.10 5.29
N GLY A 361 -3.25 -8.11 6.19
CA GLY A 361 -4.32 -9.12 6.18
C GLY A 361 -3.92 -10.53 6.58
N VAL A 362 -2.69 -10.74 7.09
CA VAL A 362 -2.25 -12.04 7.60
C VAL A 362 -3.15 -12.45 8.77
N ALA A 363 -3.73 -13.65 8.66
CA ALA A 363 -4.57 -14.24 9.70
C ALA A 363 -3.71 -15.04 10.68
N TYR A 364 -3.97 -14.88 11.97
CA TYR A 364 -3.35 -15.67 13.04
C TYR A 364 -4.42 -16.38 13.83
N CYS A 365 -4.25 -17.68 14.05
CA CYS A 365 -5.12 -18.50 14.87
C CYS A 365 -5.07 -18.04 16.33
N LEU A 366 -6.24 -17.81 16.93
CA LEU A 366 -6.37 -17.37 18.32
C LEU A 366 -6.08 -18.49 19.33
N ILE A 367 -5.99 -19.74 18.89
CA ILE A 367 -5.75 -20.90 19.76
C ILE A 367 -4.26 -21.20 19.90
N ASP A 368 -3.50 -21.19 18.80
CA ASP A 368 -2.10 -21.61 18.79
C ASP A 368 -1.14 -20.55 18.20
N GLY A 369 -1.67 -19.39 17.81
CA GLY A 369 -0.92 -18.28 17.26
C GLY A 369 -0.41 -18.50 15.84
N SER A 370 -0.68 -19.65 15.23
CA SER A 370 -0.15 -20.00 13.90
C SER A 370 -0.72 -19.11 12.81
N SER A 371 0.03 -18.96 11.73
CA SER A 371 -0.46 -18.48 10.42
C SER A 371 -0.09 -19.50 9.36
N LYS A 372 -0.49 -19.29 8.10
CA LYS A 372 -0.04 -20.13 6.97
C LYS A 372 1.45 -19.98 6.65
N CYS A 373 2.19 -19.07 7.29
CA CYS A 373 3.63 -18.97 7.19
C CYS A 373 4.28 -19.30 8.53
N ASP A 374 5.13 -20.33 8.55
CA ASP A 374 5.81 -20.81 9.76
C ASP A 374 6.69 -19.76 10.45
N LEU A 375 7.15 -18.76 9.70
CA LEU A 375 7.95 -17.64 10.22
C LEU A 375 7.10 -16.60 10.95
N LEU A 376 5.78 -16.68 10.84
CA LEU A 376 4.83 -15.71 11.36
C LEU A 376 3.91 -16.42 12.35
N LYS A 377 4.33 -16.45 13.62
CA LYS A 377 3.58 -17.03 14.72
C LYS A 377 3.45 -16.03 15.87
N LEU A 378 2.25 -15.93 16.43
CA LEU A 378 2.01 -15.18 17.67
C LEU A 378 2.31 -16.05 18.88
N GLU A 379 2.76 -15.41 19.95
CA GLU A 379 2.76 -16.06 21.26
C GLU A 379 1.31 -16.12 21.78
N VAL A 380 0.95 -17.25 22.39
CA VAL A 380 -0.36 -17.48 23.00
C VAL A 380 -0.23 -17.51 24.51
N TYR A 381 -1.22 -16.95 25.18
CA TYR A 381 -1.31 -16.86 26.63
C TYR A 381 -2.61 -17.47 27.10
N HIS A 382 -2.63 -17.95 28.34
CA HIS A 382 -3.85 -18.47 28.93
C HIS A 382 -4.55 -17.36 29.71
N ALA A 383 -5.86 -17.25 29.55
CA ALA A 383 -6.68 -16.36 30.33
C ALA A 383 -8.03 -16.99 30.63
N TYR A 384 -8.57 -16.67 31.81
CA TYR A 384 -9.79 -17.26 32.31
C TYR A 384 -10.50 -16.31 33.25
N ASP A 385 -11.81 -16.53 33.40
CA ASP A 385 -12.61 -15.86 34.42
C ASP A 385 -12.59 -16.68 35.71
N ARG A 386 -12.33 -16.01 36.84
CA ARG A 386 -12.46 -16.59 38.17
C ARG A 386 -13.04 -15.56 39.12
N ASN A 387 -14.16 -15.89 39.76
CA ASN A 387 -14.86 -15.01 40.70
C ASN A 387 -15.16 -13.61 40.13
N GLY A 388 -15.55 -13.53 38.85
CA GLY A 388 -15.89 -12.26 38.18
C GLY A 388 -14.70 -11.38 37.80
N VAL A 389 -13.47 -11.93 37.81
CA VAL A 389 -12.24 -11.24 37.41
C VAL A 389 -11.55 -12.03 36.30
N ILE A 390 -11.03 -11.32 35.29
CA ILE A 390 -10.17 -11.88 34.25
C ILE A 390 -8.75 -12.02 34.78
N PHE A 391 -8.20 -13.22 34.69
CA PHE A 391 -6.80 -13.52 34.98
C PHE A 391 -6.05 -13.83 33.70
N LEU A 392 -4.77 -13.45 33.66
CA LEU A 392 -3.83 -13.72 32.58
C LEU A 392 -2.63 -14.48 33.12
N GLU A 393 -2.20 -15.53 32.43
CA GLU A 393 -1.00 -16.28 32.76
C GLU A 393 -0.24 -16.72 31.50
N LYS A 394 1.07 -16.91 31.65
CA LYS A 394 1.92 -17.39 30.56
C LYS A 394 1.70 -18.89 30.38
N VAL A 395 1.55 -19.35 29.14
CA VAL A 395 1.54 -20.79 28.86
C VAL A 395 2.94 -21.32 29.14
N THR A 396 3.08 -22.15 30.17
CA THR A 396 4.28 -22.96 30.30
C THR A 396 4.17 -24.09 29.28
N SER A 397 5.13 -24.19 28.37
CA SER A 397 5.39 -25.44 27.67
C SER A 397 5.80 -26.46 28.72
N GLU A 398 4.81 -27.12 29.34
CA GLU A 398 5.05 -28.39 30.00
C GLU A 398 5.47 -29.38 28.89
N VAL A 399 6.61 -30.01 29.16
CA VAL A 399 7.44 -30.86 28.30
C VAL A 399 6.67 -31.89 27.49
#